data_AF-A0A645GIK9-F1
#
_entry.id   AF-A0A645GIK9-F1
#
_cell.length_a   1.000
_cell.length_b   1.000
_cell.length_c   1.000
_cell.angle_alpha   90.00
_cell.angle_beta   90.00
_cell.angle_gamma   90.00
#
_symmetry.space_group_name_H-M   'P 1'
#
loop_
_entity.id
_entity.type
_entity.pdbx_description
1 polymer ?
#
loop_
_entity_poly.entity_id
_entity_poly.type
_entity_poly.pdbx_seq_one_letter_code
_entity_poly.pdbx_strand_id
1 'polypeptide(L)'
;MFDNQTNLGICVLDLDTVMPGLSLYDFGDAIRSGAVTAPEDEKDLSKVKLDIELYSEYTQGYLSTAGKSLTETEAQYMPFSAKLMTFECGMRFMTDFLDGDVYFHTDYPEHNLVRCRSQFALVKDIEKKMEQMQEITDKYYRRAIR
;
A
#
# COMPACT_ATOMS: atom_id res chain seq x y z
N MET A 1 9.83 -12.55 -5.37
CA MET A 1 11.25 -12.94 -5.62
C MET A 1 11.66 -12.46 -7.01
N PHE A 2 12.84 -11.88 -7.13
CA PHE A 2 13.40 -11.37 -8.39
C PHE A 2 14.58 -12.22 -8.84
N ASP A 3 14.77 -12.34 -10.15
CA ASP A 3 15.98 -12.94 -10.72
C ASP A 3 17.18 -12.00 -10.55
N ASN A 4 18.30 -12.53 -10.05
CA ASN A 4 19.48 -11.74 -9.69
C ASN A 4 20.22 -11.12 -10.90
N GLN A 5 19.98 -11.62 -12.12
CA GLN A 5 20.64 -11.10 -13.33
C GLN A 5 19.77 -10.08 -14.04
N THR A 6 18.47 -10.34 -14.15
CA THR A 6 17.53 -9.58 -14.97
C THR A 6 16.66 -8.62 -14.16
N ASN A 7 16.60 -8.77 -12.83
CA ASN A 7 15.67 -8.08 -11.94
C ASN A 7 14.19 -8.25 -12.31
N LEU A 8 13.85 -9.31 -13.05
CA LEU A 8 12.47 -9.65 -13.36
C LEU A 8 11.84 -10.42 -12.20
N GLY A 9 10.56 -10.15 -11.92
CA GLY A 9 9.79 -10.91 -10.95
C GLY A 9 9.59 -12.35 -11.44
N ILE A 10 10.04 -13.33 -10.67
CA ILE A 10 10.02 -14.76 -11.06
C ILE A 10 9.05 -15.61 -10.23
N CYS A 11 8.71 -15.16 -9.03
CA CYS A 11 7.83 -15.92 -8.15
C CYS A 11 7.22 -15.01 -7.07
N VAL A 12 5.92 -15.15 -6.84
CA VAL A 12 5.22 -14.61 -5.68
C VAL A 12 5.32 -15.65 -4.56
N LEU A 13 5.72 -15.20 -3.37
CA LEU A 13 5.82 -16.02 -2.16
C LEU A 13 4.73 -15.59 -1.18
N ASP A 14 4.64 -16.30 -0.06
CA ASP A 14 3.66 -16.02 1.00
C ASP A 14 2.21 -16.12 0.52
N LEU A 15 1.79 -17.36 0.19
CA LEU A 15 0.46 -17.65 -0.37
C LEU A 15 -0.58 -18.04 0.69
N ASP A 16 -0.24 -17.91 1.98
CA ASP A 16 -1.09 -18.36 3.10
C ASP A 16 -2.39 -17.53 3.22
N THR A 17 -2.40 -16.32 2.66
CA THR A 17 -3.54 -15.38 2.68
C THR A 17 -4.29 -15.31 1.35
N VAL A 18 -4.02 -16.21 0.40
CA VAL A 18 -4.75 -16.27 -0.87
C VAL A 18 -6.18 -16.74 -0.63
N MET A 19 -7.14 -15.84 -0.86
CA MET A 19 -8.57 -16.10 -0.70
C MET A 19 -9.38 -15.15 -1.59
N PRO A 20 -10.70 -15.36 -1.78
CA PRO A 20 -11.54 -14.41 -2.49
C PRO A 20 -11.49 -13.01 -1.87
N GLY A 21 -11.34 -11.99 -2.70
CA GLY A 21 -11.23 -10.59 -2.28
C GLY A 21 -11.31 -9.64 -3.47
N LEU A 22 -11.04 -8.37 -3.21
CA LEU A 22 -10.92 -7.36 -4.27
C LEU A 22 -9.44 -7.20 -4.63
N SER A 23 -9.15 -7.06 -5.93
CA SER A 23 -7.82 -6.67 -6.44
C SER A 23 -7.28 -5.37 -5.79
N LEU A 24 -8.21 -4.55 -5.29
CA LEU A 24 -7.95 -3.32 -4.55
C LEU A 24 -7.21 -3.54 -3.23
N TYR A 25 -7.41 -4.68 -2.58
CA TYR A 25 -6.70 -4.99 -1.32
C TYR A 25 -5.23 -5.22 -1.59
N ASP A 26 -4.89 -6.02 -2.60
CA ASP A 26 -3.51 -6.27 -3.03
C ASP A 26 -2.83 -4.97 -3.49
N PHE A 27 -3.51 -4.19 -4.34
CA PHE A 27 -2.96 -2.90 -4.80
C PHE A 27 -2.74 -1.93 -3.64
N GLY A 28 -3.74 -1.81 -2.75
CA GLY A 28 -3.69 -0.87 -1.64
C GLY A 28 -2.58 -1.20 -0.64
N ASP A 29 -2.41 -2.48 -0.32
CA ASP A 29 -1.38 -2.94 0.62
C ASP A 29 0.04 -2.83 0.04
N ALA A 30 0.18 -3.06 -1.28
CA ALA A 30 1.44 -2.81 -1.98
C ALA A 30 1.84 -1.33 -1.95
N ILE A 31 0.89 -0.40 -2.12
CA ILE A 31 1.18 1.04 -2.02
C ILE A 31 1.50 1.44 -0.57
N ARG A 32 0.75 0.92 0.41
CA ARG A 32 0.95 1.19 1.85
C ARG A 32 2.40 0.93 2.28
N SER A 33 2.99 -0.17 1.82
CA SER A 33 4.32 -0.63 2.21
C SER A 33 5.43 -0.25 1.22
N GLY A 34 5.10 -0.18 -0.08
CA GLY A 34 6.09 -0.03 -1.16
C GLY A 34 6.26 1.38 -1.71
N ALA A 35 5.31 2.29 -1.48
CA ALA A 35 5.36 3.67 -1.97
C ALA A 35 5.48 4.69 -0.83
N VAL A 36 6.19 4.33 0.25
CA VAL A 36 6.40 5.16 1.44
C VAL A 36 7.87 5.52 1.60
N THR A 37 8.16 6.75 2.04
CA THR A 37 9.53 7.29 2.15
C THR A 37 10.26 6.90 3.44
N ALA A 38 9.63 6.12 4.31
CA ALA A 38 10.13 5.76 5.64
C ALA A 38 9.68 4.34 6.00
N PRO A 39 10.41 3.63 6.88
CA PRO A 39 9.99 2.32 7.35
C PRO A 39 8.68 2.38 8.15
N GLU A 40 8.02 1.23 8.26
CA GLU A 40 6.72 1.09 8.93
C GLU A 40 6.75 1.52 10.40
N ASP A 41 7.89 1.39 11.06
CA ASP A 41 8.13 1.72 12.48
C ASP A 41 8.93 3.03 12.67
N GLU A 42 8.90 3.94 11.71
CA GLU A 42 9.55 5.26 11.84
C GLU A 42 8.93 6.09 12.97
N LYS A 43 9.80 6.58 13.86
CA LYS A 43 9.43 7.40 15.02
C LYS A 43 9.25 8.87 14.65
N ASP A 44 10.01 9.35 13.67
CA ASP A 44 9.89 10.70 13.11
C ASP A 44 8.83 10.76 12.00
N LEU A 45 7.60 11.05 12.41
CA LEU A 45 6.44 11.12 11.52
C LEU A 45 6.57 12.17 10.41
N SER A 46 7.50 13.12 10.51
CA SER A 46 7.73 14.11 9.44
C SER A 46 8.34 13.49 8.18
N LYS A 47 8.96 12.31 8.31
CA LYS A 47 9.54 11.52 7.22
C LYS A 47 8.55 10.56 6.58
N VAL A 48 7.42 10.30 7.21
CA VAL A 48 6.41 9.35 6.72
C VAL A 48 5.53 10.05 5.68
N LYS A 49 5.82 9.79 4.40
CA LYS A 49 5.10 10.37 3.26
C LYS A 49 4.87 9.31 2.20
N LEU A 50 3.77 9.44 1.48
CA LEU A 50 3.58 8.74 0.22
C LEU A 50 4.52 9.35 -0.83
N ASP A 51 5.36 8.52 -1.43
CA ASP A 51 6.15 8.89 -2.60
C ASP A 51 5.27 8.79 -3.85
N ILE A 52 4.96 9.94 -4.45
CA ILE A 52 4.06 10.02 -5.60
C ILE A 52 4.70 9.43 -6.87
N GLU A 53 6.04 9.45 -6.97
CA GLU A 53 6.75 8.86 -8.11
C GLU A 53 6.70 7.33 -8.01
N LEU A 54 6.97 6.76 -6.84
CA LEU A 54 6.82 5.31 -6.62
C LEU A 54 5.37 4.85 -6.84
N TYR A 55 4.39 5.63 -6.37
CA TYR A 55 2.98 5.36 -6.65
C TYR A 55 2.70 5.34 -8.16
N SER A 56 3.22 6.31 -8.92
CA SER A 56 3.06 6.38 -10.37
C SER A 56 3.66 5.16 -11.07
N GLU A 57 4.90 4.81 -10.76
CA GLU A 57 5.60 3.68 -11.38
C GLU A 57 4.89 2.34 -11.07
N TYR A 58 4.48 2.13 -9.81
CA TYR A 58 3.75 0.93 -9.42
C TYR A 58 2.40 0.85 -10.12
N THR A 59 1.65 1.96 -10.16
CA THR A 59 0.33 2.04 -10.83
C THR A 59 0.46 1.76 -12.33
N GLN A 60 1.47 2.32 -12.99
CA GLN A 60 1.75 2.04 -14.39
C GLN A 60 2.05 0.56 -14.62
N GLY A 61 2.94 -0.03 -13.82
CA GLY A 61 3.31 -1.44 -13.91
C GLY A 61 2.10 -2.35 -13.72
N TYR A 62 1.34 -2.14 -12.65
CA TYR A 62 0.14 -2.92 -12.33
C TYR A 62 -0.91 -2.86 -13.44
N LEU A 63 -1.28 -1.64 -13.87
CA LEU A 63 -2.31 -1.44 -14.89
C LEU A 63 -1.87 -1.89 -16.29
N SER A 64 -0.57 -1.89 -16.59
CA SER A 64 -0.07 -2.41 -17.88
C SER A 64 -0.44 -3.87 -18.13
N THR A 65 -0.64 -4.64 -17.05
CA THR A 65 -1.02 -6.05 -17.11
C THR A 65 -2.48 -6.26 -16.72
N ALA A 66 -2.88 -5.74 -15.56
CA ALA A 66 -4.19 -6.01 -14.97
C ALA A 66 -5.31 -5.08 -15.50
N GLY A 67 -4.98 -4.00 -16.20
CA GLY A 67 -5.93 -2.93 -16.52
C GLY A 67 -7.17 -3.41 -17.30
N LYS A 68 -7.03 -4.37 -18.23
CA LYS A 68 -8.17 -4.92 -18.99
C LYS A 68 -9.05 -5.89 -18.18
N SER A 69 -8.55 -6.37 -17.04
CA SER A 69 -9.27 -7.27 -16.14
C SER A 69 -10.04 -6.53 -15.05
N LEU A 70 -9.73 -5.24 -14.83
CA LEU A 70 -10.44 -4.39 -13.88
C LEU A 70 -11.68 -3.77 -14.51
N THR A 71 -12.71 -3.62 -13.70
CA THR A 71 -13.82 -2.72 -14.00
C THR A 71 -13.38 -1.26 -13.87
N GLU A 72 -14.12 -0.36 -14.52
CA GLU A 72 -13.88 1.08 -14.38
C GLU A 72 -14.01 1.54 -12.92
N THR A 73 -14.98 0.99 -12.18
CA THR A 73 -15.15 1.26 -10.76
C THR A 73 -13.94 0.81 -9.96
N GLU A 74 -13.42 -0.40 -10.17
CA GLU A 74 -12.20 -0.85 -9.48
C GLU A 74 -11.04 0.10 -9.75
N ALA A 75 -10.79 0.45 -11.02
CA ALA A 75 -9.73 1.40 -11.35
C ALA A 75 -9.91 2.75 -10.65
N GLN A 76 -11.13 3.29 -10.60
CA GLN A 76 -11.42 4.54 -9.88
C GLN A 76 -11.12 4.46 -8.38
N TYR A 77 -11.30 3.31 -7.74
CA TYR A 77 -11.08 3.12 -6.31
C TYR A 77 -9.65 2.70 -5.93
N MET A 78 -8.74 2.52 -6.89
CA MET A 78 -7.34 2.15 -6.60
C MET A 78 -6.61 3.18 -5.68
N PRO A 79 -6.71 4.51 -5.90
CA PRO A 79 -6.15 5.48 -4.95
C PRO A 79 -6.72 5.35 -3.53
N PHE A 80 -8.04 5.16 -3.45
CA PHE A 80 -8.74 4.99 -2.17
C PHE A 80 -8.33 3.71 -1.45
N SER A 81 -8.05 2.62 -2.19
CA SER A 81 -7.68 1.36 -1.57
C SER A 81 -6.33 1.45 -0.83
N ALA A 82 -5.39 2.26 -1.31
CA ALA A 82 -4.16 2.57 -0.58
C ALA A 82 -4.45 3.22 0.79
N LYS A 83 -5.38 4.19 0.83
CA LYS A 83 -5.83 4.79 2.09
C LYS A 83 -6.50 3.75 2.99
N LEU A 84 -7.39 2.93 2.43
CA LEU A 84 -8.14 1.92 3.17
C LEU A 84 -7.20 0.90 3.83
N MET A 85 -6.28 0.32 3.07
CA MET A 85 -5.34 -0.68 3.58
C MET A 85 -4.36 -0.09 4.59
N THR A 86 -3.92 1.16 4.39
CA THR A 86 -3.08 1.87 5.37
C THR A 86 -3.83 2.08 6.69
N PHE A 87 -5.09 2.52 6.62
CA PHE A 87 -5.92 2.76 7.80
C PHE A 87 -6.24 1.45 8.54
N GLU A 88 -6.63 0.41 7.81
CA GLU A 88 -6.94 -0.92 8.35
C GLU A 88 -5.72 -1.52 9.08
N CYS A 89 -4.54 -1.48 8.47
CA CYS A 89 -3.31 -1.95 9.07
C CYS A 89 -2.92 -1.14 10.32
N GLY A 90 -3.07 0.19 10.27
CA GLY A 90 -2.87 1.06 11.43
C GLY A 90 -3.80 0.72 12.59
N MET A 91 -5.08 0.41 12.30
CA MET A 91 -6.05 -0.04 13.31
C MET A 91 -5.63 -1.37 13.92
N ARG A 92 -5.13 -2.33 13.12
CA ARG A 92 -4.61 -3.61 13.63
C ARG A 92 -3.42 -3.43 14.56
N PHE A 93 -2.46 -2.57 14.22
CA PHE A 93 -1.35 -2.26 15.12
C PHE A 93 -1.84 -1.61 16.42
N MET A 94 -2.82 -0.70 16.34
CA MET A 94 -3.39 -0.07 17.52
C MET A 94 -4.07 -1.11 18.43
N THR A 95 -4.88 -1.99 17.85
CA THR A 95 -5.55 -3.07 18.58
C THR A 95 -4.54 -3.99 19.24
N ASP A 96 -3.52 -4.43 18.50
CA ASP A 96 -2.51 -5.33 19.06
C ASP A 96 -1.72 -4.69 20.21
N PHE A 97 -1.38 -3.40 20.10
CA PHE A 97 -0.77 -2.66 21.22
C PHE A 97 -1.65 -2.62 22.48
N LEU A 98 -2.97 -2.43 22.31
CA LEU A 98 -3.91 -2.40 23.43
C LEU A 98 -4.11 -3.80 24.05
N ASP A 99 -3.98 -4.85 23.24
CA ASP A 99 -4.11 -6.24 23.67
C ASP A 99 -2.80 -6.82 24.24
N GLY A 100 -1.72 -6.02 24.27
CA GLY A 100 -0.43 -6.41 24.85
C GLY A 100 0.51 -7.12 23.88
N ASP A 101 0.47 -6.77 22.59
CA ASP A 101 1.37 -7.21 21.53
C ASP A 101 1.40 -8.74 21.33
N VAL A 102 0.24 -9.33 21.09
CA VAL A 102 0.05 -10.79 21.01
C VAL A 102 0.03 -11.33 19.58
N TYR A 103 -0.16 -10.46 18.59
CA TYR A 103 -0.30 -10.82 17.18
C TYR A 103 0.96 -10.50 16.37
N PHE A 104 1.45 -9.25 16.40
CA PHE A 104 2.63 -8.83 15.68
C PHE A 104 3.88 -8.99 16.53
N HIS A 105 4.98 -9.38 15.90
CA HIS A 105 6.27 -9.38 16.58
C HIS A 105 6.70 -7.94 16.90
N THR A 106 7.14 -7.71 18.15
CA THR A 106 7.63 -6.44 18.66
C THR A 106 9.05 -6.57 19.21
N ASP A 107 9.80 -5.47 19.11
CA ASP A 107 11.21 -5.37 19.57
C ASP A 107 11.33 -4.54 20.86
N TYR A 108 10.31 -3.72 21.13
CA TYR A 108 10.22 -2.84 22.30
C TYR A 108 8.74 -2.59 22.64
N PRO A 109 8.40 -2.21 23.89
CA PRO A 109 7.01 -2.17 24.36
C PRO A 109 6.07 -1.27 23.56
N GLU A 110 6.56 -0.20 22.95
CA GLU A 110 5.73 0.73 22.16
C GLU A 110 5.81 0.46 20.64
N HIS A 111 6.37 -0.66 20.20
CA HIS A 111 6.66 -0.88 18.77
C HIS A 111 5.37 -0.81 17.92
N ASN A 112 4.31 -1.52 18.30
CA ASN A 112 3.04 -1.44 17.56
C ASN A 112 2.38 -0.05 17.64
N LEU A 113 2.54 0.68 18.74
CA LEU A 113 2.07 2.08 18.84
C LEU A 113 2.83 2.99 17.85
N VAL A 114 4.14 2.78 17.67
CA VAL A 114 4.94 3.51 16.69
C VAL A 114 4.47 3.17 15.26
N ARG A 115 4.29 1.88 14.94
CA ARG A 115 3.76 1.45 13.63
C ARG A 115 2.40 2.07 13.33
N CYS A 116 1.48 2.01 14.29
CA CYS A 116 0.17 2.66 14.20
C CYS A 116 0.31 4.16 13.85
N ARG A 117 1.13 4.91 14.58
CA ARG A 117 1.33 6.34 14.31
C ARG A 117 1.89 6.62 12.92
N SER A 118 2.81 5.79 12.45
CA SER A 118 3.36 5.85 11.09
C SER A 118 2.24 5.65 10.05
N GLN A 119 1.41 4.61 10.19
CA GLN A 119 0.29 4.36 9.27
C GLN A 119 -0.71 5.53 9.24
N PHE A 120 -1.06 6.10 10.41
CA PHE A 120 -1.98 7.25 10.47
C PHE A 120 -1.38 8.53 9.88
N ALA A 121 -0.07 8.75 10.05
CA ALA A 121 0.64 9.83 9.38
C ALA A 121 0.60 9.66 7.86
N LEU A 122 0.79 8.43 7.36
CA LEU A 122 0.69 8.09 5.95
C LEU A 122 -0.73 8.30 5.41
N VAL A 123 -1.78 7.87 6.13
CA VAL A 123 -3.20 8.15 5.76
C VAL A 123 -3.42 9.64 5.56
N LYS A 124 -2.96 10.47 6.49
CA LYS A 124 -3.10 11.93 6.41
C LYS A 124 -2.35 12.53 5.21
N ASP A 125 -1.23 11.93 4.82
CA ASP A 125 -0.46 12.37 3.65
C ASP A 125 -1.10 11.91 2.33
N ILE A 126 -1.62 10.67 2.28
CA ILE A 126 -2.42 10.14 1.17
C ILE A 126 -3.64 11.02 0.92
N GLU A 127 -4.36 11.43 1.97
CA GLU A 127 -5.53 12.32 1.84
C GLU A 127 -5.19 13.65 1.13
N LYS A 128 -4.00 14.20 1.39
CA LYS A 128 -3.55 15.45 0.72
C LYS A 128 -3.19 15.23 -0.75
N LYS A 129 -2.83 14.01 -1.14
CA LYS A 129 -2.37 13.64 -2.48
C LYS A 129 -3.42 12.88 -3.29
N MET A 130 -4.62 12.68 -2.73
CA MET A 130 -5.66 11.85 -3.33
C MET A 130 -6.02 12.28 -4.76
N GLU A 131 -6.13 13.59 -5.00
CA GLU A 131 -6.41 14.13 -6.34
C GLU A 131 -5.29 13.78 -7.33
N GLN A 132 -4.02 13.96 -6.96
CA GLN A 132 -2.86 13.59 -7.79
C GLN A 132 -2.83 12.08 -8.07
N MET A 133 -3.13 11.26 -7.07
CA MET A 133 -3.21 9.80 -7.23
C MET A 133 -4.32 9.39 -8.20
N GLN A 134 -5.47 10.07 -8.14
CA GLN A 134 -6.58 9.85 -9.07
C GLN A 134 -6.18 10.19 -10.50
N GLU A 135 -5.56 11.36 -10.72
CA GLU A 135 -5.10 11.79 -12.04
C GLU A 135 -4.11 10.78 -12.66
N ILE A 136 -3.16 10.29 -11.84
CA ILE A 136 -2.17 9.28 -12.24
C ILE A 136 -2.87 7.97 -12.62
N THR A 137 -3.80 7.50 -11.81
CA THR A 137 -4.54 6.25 -12.06
C THR A 137 -5.36 6.36 -13.33
N ASP A 138 -6.13 7.43 -13.49
CA ASP A 138 -6.96 7.65 -14.67
C ASP A 138 -6.12 7.70 -15.95
N LYS A 139 -4.97 8.39 -15.90
CA LYS A 139 -4.02 8.47 -17.02
C LYS A 139 -3.56 7.07 -17.46
N TYR A 140 -3.12 6.23 -16.51
CA TYR A 140 -2.60 4.91 -16.83
C TYR A 140 -3.70 3.90 -17.16
N TYR A 141 -4.85 3.97 -16.51
CA TYR A 141 -5.99 3.10 -16.81
C TYR A 141 -6.51 3.32 -18.24
N ARG A 142 -6.69 4.59 -18.64
CA ARG A 142 -7.07 4.94 -20.02
C ARG A 142 -6.06 4.46 -21.05
N ARG A 143 -4.77 4.38 -20.71
CA ARG A 143 -3.72 3.84 -21.59
C ARG A 143 -3.80 2.32 -21.67
N ALA A 144 -4.10 1.65 -20.56
CA ALA A 144 -4.14 0.19 -20.49
C ALA A 144 -5.35 -0.43 -21.21
N ILE A 145 -6.49 0.27 -21.25
CA ILE A 145 -7.71 -0.23 -21.89
C ILE A 145 -7.83 0.14 -23.38
N ARG A 146 -6.88 0.93 -23.91
CA ARG A 146 -6.75 1.13 -25.36
C ARG A 146 -6.22 -0.13 -26.06
#